data_AF-A0A7G5FF04-F1
#
_entry.id   AF-A0A7G5FF04-F1
#
_cell.length_a   1.000
_cell.length_b   1.000
_cell.length_c   1.000
_cell.angle_alpha   90.00
_cell.angle_beta   90.00
_cell.angle_gamma   90.00
#
_symmetry.space_group_name_H-M   'P 1'
#
loop_
_entity.id
_entity.type
_entity.pdbx_description
1 polymer ?
#
loop_
_entity_poly.entity_id
_entity_poly.type
_entity_poly.pdbx_seq_one_letter_code
_entity_poly.pdbx_strand_id
1 'polypeptide(L)'
;MIANLETLICSWPGCHRPAAECQSHHIDAWSRGGETSWENLTPLCPTHNGMNDDDPDNENHGRIVRGNGGYPGHQRRKGDPIRYSGNDLLTSGWRGLTYDYYATRHSPPQP
;
A
#
# COMPACT_ATOMS: atom_id res chain seq x y z
N MET A 1 -8.94 10.78 -2.72
CA MET A 1 -9.74 9.92 -3.63
C MET A 1 -8.88 8.91 -4.40
N ILE A 2 -7.62 9.24 -4.76
CA ILE A 2 -6.74 8.35 -5.55
C ILE A 2 -6.40 7.02 -4.84
N ALA A 3 -6.13 7.03 -3.52
CA ALA A 3 -5.71 5.83 -2.79
C ALA A 3 -6.78 4.72 -2.71
N ASN A 4 -8.07 5.08 -2.70
CA ASN A 4 -9.14 4.09 -2.46
C ASN A 4 -9.45 3.21 -3.67
N LEU A 5 -8.92 3.58 -4.84
CA LEU A 5 -9.01 2.76 -6.06
C LEU A 5 -7.82 1.82 -6.18
N GLU A 6 -6.70 2.09 -5.51
CA GLU A 6 -5.47 1.30 -5.59
C GLU A 6 -5.66 -0.11 -5.02
N THR A 7 -6.11 -0.18 -3.77
CA THR A 7 -6.58 -1.41 -3.11
C THR A 7 -7.94 -1.14 -2.48
N LEU A 8 -8.85 -2.12 -2.44
CA LEU A 8 -10.22 -1.90 -1.96
C LEU A 8 -10.38 -2.13 -0.45
N ILE A 9 -9.29 -2.42 0.24
CA ILE A 9 -9.21 -2.73 1.66
C ILE A 9 -8.04 -1.99 2.31
N CYS A 10 -8.13 -1.72 3.61
CA CYS A 10 -6.99 -1.30 4.42
C CYS A 10 -5.81 -2.26 4.20
N SER A 11 -4.64 -1.72 3.84
CA SER A 11 -3.46 -2.54 3.46
C SER A 11 -2.79 -3.25 4.63
N TRP A 12 -3.12 -2.88 5.85
CA TRP A 12 -2.59 -3.52 7.06
C TRP A 12 -3.03 -5.00 7.17
N PRO A 13 -2.10 -5.94 7.49
CA PRO A 13 -2.40 -7.36 7.61
C PRO A 13 -3.52 -7.68 8.60
N GLY A 14 -4.51 -8.46 8.17
CA GLY A 14 -5.64 -8.88 9.01
C GLY A 14 -6.70 -7.79 9.24
N CYS A 15 -6.57 -6.61 8.61
CA CYS A 15 -7.62 -5.61 8.63
C CYS A 15 -8.67 -5.90 7.55
N HIS A 16 -9.95 -5.75 7.92
CA HIS A 16 -11.09 -5.91 7.01
C HIS A 16 -11.89 -4.60 6.83
N ARG A 17 -11.30 -3.44 7.16
CA ARG A 17 -11.96 -2.16 6.91
C ARG A 17 -11.92 -1.82 5.42
N PRO A 18 -13.06 -1.50 4.78
CA PRO A 18 -13.08 -1.12 3.37
C PRO A 18 -12.30 0.18 3.14
N ALA A 19 -11.69 0.31 1.95
CA ALA A 19 -10.94 1.51 1.58
C ALA A 19 -11.80 2.79 1.63
N ALA A 20 -13.11 2.67 1.42
CA ALA A 20 -14.06 3.79 1.54
C ALA A 20 -14.08 4.43 2.95
N GLU A 21 -13.69 3.69 3.99
CA GLU A 21 -13.58 4.17 5.38
C GLU A 21 -12.13 4.42 5.80
N CYS A 22 -11.21 4.40 4.85
CA CYS A 22 -9.79 4.62 5.07
C CYS A 22 -9.37 6.04 4.71
N GLN A 23 -8.22 6.43 5.25
CA GLN A 23 -7.49 7.62 4.90
C GLN A 23 -6.48 7.27 3.81
N SER A 24 -6.14 8.25 2.96
CA SER A 24 -5.01 8.12 2.03
C SER A 24 -3.72 8.29 2.80
N HIS A 25 -2.91 7.24 2.84
CA HIS A 25 -1.63 7.19 3.52
C HIS A 25 -0.48 7.24 2.52
N HIS A 26 0.50 8.11 2.75
CA HIS A 26 1.74 8.16 1.98
C HIS A 26 2.73 7.14 2.52
N ILE A 27 3.18 6.21 1.67
CA ILE A 27 4.16 5.18 2.03
C ILE A 27 5.50 5.84 2.37
N ASP A 28 5.99 6.70 1.48
CA ASP A 28 7.02 7.67 1.77
C ASP A 28 6.37 8.99 2.17
N ALA A 29 6.55 9.37 3.43
CA ALA A 29 5.84 10.49 4.04
C ALA A 29 6.00 11.79 3.24
N TRP A 30 4.88 12.49 3.01
CA TRP A 30 4.86 13.76 2.30
C TRP A 30 5.78 14.82 2.94
N SER A 31 5.82 14.85 4.27
CA SER A 31 6.68 15.75 5.05
C SER A 31 8.19 15.54 4.81
N ARG A 32 8.56 14.37 4.24
CA ARG A 32 9.93 13.99 3.89
C ARG A 32 10.18 14.03 2.38
N GLY A 33 9.30 14.67 1.61
CA GLY A 33 9.42 14.82 0.16
C GLY A 33 8.75 13.73 -0.67
N GLY A 34 7.96 12.84 -0.05
CA GLY A 34 7.19 11.84 -0.78
C GLY A 34 6.12 12.45 -1.68
N GLU A 35 6.04 11.99 -2.92
CA GLU A 35 5.07 12.52 -3.88
C GLU A 35 3.63 12.10 -3.57
N THR A 36 2.67 12.93 -3.97
CA THR A 36 1.25 12.52 -3.95
C THR A 36 0.92 11.83 -5.27
N SER A 37 1.30 10.55 -5.36
CA SER A 37 1.08 9.70 -6.53
C SER A 37 0.34 8.42 -6.14
N TRP A 38 -0.18 7.68 -7.12
CA TRP A 38 -0.87 6.43 -6.83
C TRP A 38 0.10 5.33 -6.35
N GLU A 39 1.36 5.37 -6.80
CA GLU A 39 2.42 4.46 -6.35
C GLU A 39 2.79 4.70 -4.88
N ASN A 40 2.76 5.97 -4.44
CA ASN A 40 3.12 6.34 -3.07
C ASN A 40 1.91 6.34 -2.11
N LEU A 41 0.69 6.17 -2.60
CA LEU A 41 -0.50 6.19 -1.75
C LEU A 41 -1.10 4.80 -1.54
N THR A 42 -1.59 4.55 -0.33
CA THR A 42 -2.36 3.35 0.00
C THR A 42 -3.48 3.68 0.99
N PRO A 43 -4.59 2.93 1.03
CA PRO A 43 -5.61 3.13 2.05
C PRO A 43 -5.20 2.49 3.38
N LEU A 44 -5.25 3.28 4.46
CA LEU A 44 -5.16 2.78 5.85
C LEU A 44 -6.35 3.27 6.67
N CYS A 45 -6.92 2.42 7.51
CA CYS A 45 -7.94 2.87 8.45
C CYS A 45 -7.33 3.87 9.46
N PRO A 46 -8.14 4.76 10.08
CA PRO A 46 -7.63 5.71 11.07
C PRO A 46 -6.74 5.09 12.16
N THR A 47 -7.08 3.89 12.64
CA THR A 47 -6.28 3.17 13.64
C THR A 47 -4.90 2.78 13.11
N HIS A 48 -4.84 2.12 11.95
CA HIS A 48 -3.56 1.66 11.39
C HIS A 48 -2.73 2.79 10.80
N ASN A 49 -3.38 3.84 10.28
CA ASN A 49 -2.68 5.04 9.84
C ASN A 49 -1.99 5.73 11.03
N GLY A 50 -2.64 5.83 12.18
CA GLY A 50 -2.04 6.38 13.40
C GLY A 50 -0.98 5.48 14.06
N MET A 51 -1.00 4.17 13.78
CA MET A 51 0.04 3.24 14.24
C MET A 51 1.26 3.24 13.32
N ASN A 52 1.08 3.47 12.02
CA ASN A 52 2.14 3.40 11.03
C ASN A 52 3.27 4.39 11.34
N ASP A 53 4.52 3.91 11.31
CA ASP A 53 5.69 4.76 11.49
C ASP A 53 6.04 5.50 10.18
N ASP A 54 5.78 6.81 10.13
CA ASP A 54 6.13 7.68 8.99
C ASP A 54 7.64 7.92 8.86
N ASP A 55 8.38 7.77 9.96
CA ASP A 55 9.84 7.83 9.98
C ASP A 55 10.42 6.42 9.74
N PRO A 56 11.16 6.16 8.64
CA PRO A 56 11.85 4.90 8.41
C PRO A 56 12.75 4.44 9.54
N ASP A 57 13.28 5.38 10.32
CA ASP A 57 14.25 5.10 11.39
C ASP A 57 13.54 4.79 12.73
N ASN A 58 12.21 4.89 12.77
CA ASN A 58 11.37 4.45 13.88
C ASN A 58 10.84 3.03 13.64
N GLU A 59 10.92 2.16 14.65
CA GLU A 59 10.52 0.75 14.58
C GLU A 59 9.47 0.35 15.65
N ASN A 60 8.70 1.31 16.15
CA ASN A 60 7.70 1.08 17.19
C ASN A 60 6.64 0.06 16.75
N HIS A 61 5.95 0.37 15.65
CA HIS A 61 4.84 -0.42 15.11
C HIS A 61 5.12 -0.94 13.70
N GLY A 62 6.20 -0.46 13.07
CA GLY A 62 6.54 -0.72 11.69
C GLY A 62 5.76 0.15 10.73
N ARG A 63 5.97 -0.07 9.43
CA ARG A 63 5.42 0.78 8.39
C ARG A 63 4.93 -0.02 7.19
N ILE A 64 3.99 0.56 6.45
CA ILE A 64 3.70 0.09 5.12
C ILE A 64 4.90 0.36 4.22
N VAL A 65 5.25 -0.66 3.43
CA VAL A 65 6.25 -0.62 2.36
C VAL A 65 5.65 -1.26 1.11
N ARG A 66 6.26 -0.99 -0.05
CA ARG A 66 5.93 -1.69 -1.29
C ARG A 66 6.79 -2.94 -1.42
N GLY A 67 6.15 -4.09 -1.60
CA GLY A 67 6.82 -5.35 -1.84
C GLY A 67 6.94 -5.69 -3.33
N ASN A 68 7.28 -6.95 -3.62
CA ASN A 68 7.35 -7.43 -4.99
C ASN A 68 5.96 -7.36 -5.68
N GLY A 69 5.92 -6.94 -6.94
CA GLY A 69 4.66 -6.61 -7.64
C GLY A 69 4.04 -5.26 -7.24
N GLY A 70 4.71 -4.49 -6.37
CA GLY A 70 4.25 -3.15 -5.97
C GLY A 70 3.04 -3.16 -5.02
N TYR A 71 2.68 -4.29 -4.44
CA TYR A 71 1.61 -4.35 -3.45
C TYR A 71 2.05 -3.73 -2.11
N PRO A 72 1.17 -2.98 -1.45
CA PRO A 72 1.44 -2.43 -0.13
C PRO A 72 1.34 -3.54 0.92
N GLY A 73 2.35 -3.62 1.79
CA GLY A 73 2.38 -4.57 2.90
C GLY A 73 3.10 -3.98 4.10
N HIS A 74 2.83 -4.52 5.29
CA HIS A 74 3.43 -4.06 6.54
C HIS A 74 4.77 -4.75 6.78
N GLN A 75 5.79 -3.96 7.09
CA GLN A 75 7.09 -4.42 7.53
C GLN A 75 7.32 -3.94 8.97
N ARG A 76 7.56 -4.87 9.90
CA ARG A 76 7.68 -4.54 11.33
C ARG A 76 8.99 -3.82 11.66
N ARG A 77 10.11 -4.35 11.19
CA ARG A 77 11.44 -3.73 11.26
C ARG A 77 12.10 -3.74 9.90
N LYS A 78 13.07 -2.86 9.69
CA LYS A 78 13.78 -2.80 8.41
C LYS A 78 14.49 -4.14 8.15
N GLY A 79 14.11 -4.80 7.05
CA GLY A 79 14.64 -6.10 6.65
C GLY A 79 13.78 -7.30 7.07
N ASP A 80 12.75 -7.11 7.89
CA ASP A 80 11.77 -8.17 8.20
C ASP A 80 10.96 -8.55 6.95
N PRO A 81 10.39 -9.77 6.90
CA PRO A 81 9.45 -10.15 5.87
C PRO A 81 8.25 -9.19 5.79
N ILE A 82 7.90 -8.81 4.57
CA ILE A 82 6.70 -8.00 4.31
C ILE A 82 5.46 -8.88 4.51
N ARG A 83 4.55 -8.45 5.38
CA ARG A 83 3.26 -9.09 5.62
C ARG A 83 2.20 -8.35 4.80
N TYR A 84 1.50 -9.07 3.93
CA TYR A 84 0.41 -8.50 3.16
C TYR A 84 -0.94 -8.76 3.85
N SER A 85 -1.95 -7.95 3.49
CA SER A 85 -3.33 -8.30 3.82
C SER A 85 -3.71 -9.61 3.11
N GLY A 86 -4.25 -10.57 3.87
CA GLY A 86 -4.74 -11.84 3.33
C GLY A 86 -6.13 -11.75 2.70
N ASN A 87 -6.66 -10.53 2.53
CA ASN A 87 -7.97 -10.29 1.93
C ASN A 87 -7.79 -10.10 0.41
N ASP A 88 -8.57 -10.84 -0.39
CA ASP A 88 -8.54 -10.78 -1.86
C ASP A 88 -8.84 -9.37 -2.42
N LEU A 89 -9.49 -8.52 -1.64
CA LEU A 89 -9.72 -7.11 -1.98
C LEU A 89 -8.43 -6.27 -2.01
N LEU A 90 -7.30 -6.79 -1.53
CA LEU A 90 -5.98 -6.17 -1.71
C LEU A 90 -5.59 -6.12 -3.19
N THR A 91 -5.87 -7.19 -3.94
CA THR A 91 -5.53 -7.32 -5.36
C THR A 91 -6.71 -6.99 -6.29
N SER A 92 -7.90 -6.75 -5.73
CA SER A 92 -9.10 -6.44 -6.52
C SER A 92 -9.26 -4.95 -6.85
N GLY A 93 -8.26 -4.12 -6.56
CA GLY A 93 -8.26 -2.70 -6.94
C GLY A 93 -7.66 -2.46 -8.33
N TRP A 94 -7.48 -1.18 -8.67
CA TRP A 94 -6.82 -0.71 -9.90
C TRP A 94 -5.48 -1.41 -10.13
N ARG A 95 -4.65 -1.59 -9.09
CA ARG A 95 -3.36 -2.28 -9.22
C ARG A 95 -3.53 -3.67 -9.82
N GLY A 96 -4.28 -4.56 -9.19
CA GLY A 96 -4.37 -5.94 -9.67
C GLY A 96 -5.26 -6.10 -10.89
N LEU A 97 -6.37 -5.36 -10.97
CA LEU A 97 -7.34 -5.52 -12.06
C LEU A 97 -6.96 -4.79 -13.35
N THR A 98 -6.27 -3.65 -13.25
CA THR A 98 -5.96 -2.83 -14.42
C THR A 98 -4.46 -2.74 -14.65
N TYR A 99 -3.68 -2.30 -13.66
CA TYR A 99 -2.24 -2.14 -13.85
C TYR A 99 -1.55 -3.48 -14.12
N ASP A 100 -1.65 -4.44 -13.21
CA ASP A 100 -1.02 -5.76 -13.35
C ASP A 100 -1.62 -6.52 -14.53
N TYR A 101 -2.95 -6.49 -14.70
CA TYR A 101 -3.61 -7.17 -15.81
C TYR A 101 -3.17 -6.63 -17.19
N TYR A 102 -3.20 -5.31 -17.40
CA TYR A 102 -2.84 -4.72 -18.70
C TYR A 102 -1.33 -4.62 -18.88
N ALA A 103 -0.56 -4.20 -17.87
CA ALA A 103 0.88 -4.01 -18.00
C ALA A 103 1.62 -5.34 -18.17
N THR A 104 1.16 -6.46 -17.60
CA THR A 104 1.85 -7.74 -17.78
C THR A 104 1.44 -8.49 -19.06
N ARG A 105 0.25 -8.23 -19.61
CA ARG A 105 -0.27 -8.95 -20.81
C ARG A 105 -0.20 -8.15 -22.10
N HIS A 106 -0.08 -6.83 -22.03
CA HIS A 106 -0.09 -5.95 -23.20
C HIS A 106 1.07 -4.96 -23.26
N SER A 107 2.07 -5.06 -22.37
CA SER A 107 3.31 -4.32 -22.57
C SER A 107 4.00 -4.81 -23.85
N PRO A 108 4.37 -3.90 -24.79
CA PRO A 108 5.27 -4.29 -25.87
C PRO A 108 6.58 -4.80 -25.24
N PRO A 109 7.28 -5.76 -25.89
CA PRO A 109 8.60 -6.17 -25.44
C PRO A 109 9.47 -4.92 -25.27
N GLN A 110 10.05 -4.76 -24.08
CA GLN A 110 11.00 -3.68 -23.82
C GLN A 110 12.19 -3.82 -24.80
N PRO A 111 12.72 -2.73 -25.35
CA PRO A 111 13.81 -2.76 -26.33
C PRO A 111 15.09 -3.37 -25.77
#